data_AF-A0A964H9P7-F1
#
_entry.id   AF-A0A964H9P7-F1
#
_cell.length_a   1.000
_cell.length_b   1.000
_cell.length_c   1.000
_cell.angle_alpha   90.00
_cell.angle_beta   90.00
_cell.angle_gamma   90.00
#
_symmetry.space_group_name_H-M   'P 1'
#
loop_
_entity.id
_entity.type
_entity.pdbx_description
1 polymer ?
#
loop_
_entity_poly.entity_id
_entity_poly.type
_entity_poly.pdbx_seq_one_letter_code
_entity_poly.pdbx_strand_id
1 'polypeptide(L)'
;MNKLLTWAMLIATGSCLALTGCSKATSPAAIDDDAAITTVLSLSGYSTSDNYGDDGTAAISYAAAKDSFPSYIKWRRRITSITQSVAISYDSANSVALATITVDFHGRLIVDNNNDGDLADTLVRPLHDRGIRYVRLRKVGDRWRIWGCSPMEVATVGPQNAVFIDSVRVAGVYDGQNREWLFNGSVFNQIRLRENMPLLDENSSVTLTVWGRLQDPADSMWAFLHRRVPQIGGLPYPLREPFFRTSTFVFTKTWTIASDNITFRPALRHACVDGILGSTLYGDSTAEYSARLWTMPYIVKAAADTLP
;
A
#
# COMPACT_ATOMS: atom_id res chain seq x y z
N MET A 1 32.27 -15.75 -43.06
CA MET A 1 31.76 -14.49 -43.65
C MET A 1 30.45 -14.12 -42.97
N ASN A 2 30.40 -12.88 -42.47
CA ASN A 2 29.23 -12.09 -42.07
C ASN A 2 28.33 -12.56 -40.91
N LYS A 3 28.76 -12.24 -39.67
CA LYS A 3 27.88 -11.80 -38.57
C LYS A 3 28.65 -10.82 -37.66
N LEU A 4 28.95 -9.64 -38.18
CA LEU A 4 29.53 -8.50 -37.47
C LEU A 4 28.96 -7.24 -38.13
N LEU A 5 27.75 -6.82 -37.72
CA LEU A 5 27.17 -5.49 -38.04
C LEU A 5 25.78 -5.37 -37.39
N THR A 6 25.72 -5.24 -36.06
CA THR A 6 24.54 -4.69 -35.36
C THR A 6 24.89 -4.19 -33.96
N TRP A 7 25.99 -3.43 -33.81
CA TRP A 7 26.37 -2.77 -32.56
C TRP A 7 26.96 -1.37 -32.80
N ALA A 8 26.30 -0.56 -33.64
CA ALA A 8 26.70 0.83 -33.92
C ALA A 8 25.50 1.79 -34.01
N MET A 9 24.45 1.57 -33.19
CA MET A 9 23.28 2.46 -33.09
C MET A 9 22.84 2.69 -31.64
N LEU A 10 23.79 2.82 -30.71
CA LEU A 10 23.49 3.24 -29.33
C LEU A 10 24.51 4.23 -28.74
N ILE A 11 25.26 4.93 -29.60
CA ILE A 11 26.15 6.04 -29.21
C ILE A 11 25.95 7.16 -30.24
N ALA A 12 24.73 7.69 -30.35
CA ALA A 12 24.42 8.89 -31.12
C ALA A 12 23.16 9.61 -30.61
N THR A 13 22.87 9.50 -29.31
CA THR A 13 21.81 10.29 -28.64
C THR A 13 22.30 10.81 -27.29
N GLY A 14 23.59 11.16 -27.22
CA GLY A 14 24.26 11.68 -26.03
C GLY A 14 25.20 12.86 -26.30
N SER A 15 25.27 13.36 -27.54
CA SER A 15 26.25 14.40 -27.94
C SER A 15 25.70 15.43 -28.93
N CYS A 16 24.49 15.94 -28.68
CA CYS A 16 23.99 17.18 -29.29
C CYS A 16 23.38 18.10 -28.22
N LEU A 17 24.04 18.19 -27.07
CA LEU A 17 23.80 19.17 -26.01
C LEU A 17 25.03 20.08 -25.87
N ALA A 18 25.45 20.71 -26.97
CA ALA A 18 26.32 21.88 -26.94
C ALA A 18 26.18 22.57 -28.28
N LEU A 19 25.86 23.87 -28.26
CA LEU A 19 25.86 24.80 -29.40
C LEU A 19 24.57 24.83 -30.25
N THR A 20 23.43 25.13 -29.62
CA THR A 20 22.43 26.01 -30.23
C THR A 20 22.11 27.13 -29.25
N GLY A 21 22.02 28.35 -29.76
CA GLY A 21 22.08 29.56 -28.97
C GLY A 21 20.98 29.70 -27.92
N CYS A 22 21.23 30.61 -26.98
CA CYS A 22 20.24 31.22 -26.09
C CYS A 22 19.12 31.88 -26.91
N SER A 23 18.25 31.09 -27.53
CA SER A 23 16.86 31.46 -27.62
C SER A 23 16.33 31.34 -26.20
N LYS A 24 15.67 32.39 -25.69
CA LYS A 24 14.79 32.25 -24.52
C LYS A 24 13.88 31.07 -24.85
N ALA A 25 14.18 29.90 -24.29
CA ALA A 25 13.19 28.85 -24.21
C ALA A 25 11.99 29.54 -23.58
N THR A 26 10.92 29.70 -24.37
CA THR A 26 9.62 30.09 -23.83
C THR A 26 9.44 29.22 -22.60
N SER A 27 9.47 29.85 -21.42
CA SER A 27 9.24 29.15 -20.17
C SER A 27 8.04 28.25 -20.42
N PRO A 28 8.14 26.93 -20.15
CA PRO A 28 7.00 26.04 -20.34
C PRO A 28 5.80 26.72 -19.70
N ALA A 29 4.70 26.82 -20.45
CA ALA A 29 3.50 27.49 -19.98
C ALA A 29 3.22 27.05 -18.54
N ALA A 30 2.94 28.01 -17.65
CA ALA A 30 2.69 27.71 -16.26
C ALA A 30 1.65 26.59 -16.19
N ILE A 31 2.05 25.43 -15.67
CA ILE A 31 1.12 24.32 -15.45
C ILE A 31 0.17 24.79 -14.37
N ASP A 32 -1.13 24.70 -14.66
CA ASP A 32 -2.17 25.01 -13.67
C ASP A 32 -1.98 24.18 -12.39
N ASP A 33 -2.34 24.74 -11.24
CA ASP A 33 -2.02 24.14 -9.95
C ASP A 33 -2.69 22.75 -9.77
N ASP A 34 -3.90 22.55 -10.30
CA ASP A 34 -4.58 21.23 -10.26
C ASP A 34 -3.82 20.20 -11.10
N ALA A 35 -3.36 20.58 -12.29
CA ALA A 35 -2.57 19.71 -13.16
C ALA A 35 -1.20 19.38 -12.55
N ALA A 36 -0.56 20.37 -11.88
CA ALA A 36 0.70 20.17 -11.18
C ALA A 36 0.52 19.23 -9.97
N ILE A 37 -0.51 19.43 -9.16
CA ILE A 37 -0.83 18.56 -8.01
C ILE A 37 -1.17 17.14 -8.49
N THR A 38 -2.00 17.00 -9.52
CA THR A 38 -2.38 15.70 -10.08
C THR A 38 -1.16 14.93 -10.57
N THR A 39 -0.21 15.62 -11.22
CA THR A 39 1.07 15.04 -11.65
C THR A 39 1.91 14.60 -10.45
N VAL A 40 2.01 15.43 -9.40
CA VAL A 40 2.74 15.06 -8.18
C VAL A 40 2.11 13.83 -7.52
N LEU A 41 0.78 13.77 -7.42
CA LEU A 41 0.08 12.63 -6.83
C LEU A 41 0.30 11.35 -7.64
N SER A 42 0.14 11.39 -8.96
CA SER A 42 0.29 10.20 -9.82
C SER A 42 1.70 9.63 -9.78
N LEU A 43 2.73 10.48 -9.72
CA LEU A 43 4.13 10.07 -9.63
C LEU A 43 4.54 9.61 -8.22
N SER A 44 3.81 10.01 -7.18
CA SER A 44 4.21 9.76 -5.78
C SER A 44 3.98 8.32 -5.30
N GLY A 45 3.15 7.54 -5.99
CA GLY A 45 2.69 6.25 -5.50
C GLY A 45 1.61 6.33 -4.41
N TYR A 46 1.26 7.51 -3.89
CA TYR A 46 0.18 7.66 -2.91
C TYR A 46 -1.22 7.56 -3.52
N SER A 47 -1.32 7.83 -4.82
CA SER A 47 -2.57 7.73 -5.58
C SER A 47 -2.59 6.56 -6.56
N THR A 48 -1.58 5.68 -6.55
CA THR A 48 -1.52 4.58 -7.53
C THR A 48 -2.38 3.41 -7.08
N SER A 49 -3.31 3.00 -7.94
CA SER A 49 -4.17 1.83 -7.73
C SER A 49 -3.42 0.50 -7.80
N ASP A 50 -2.26 0.49 -8.46
CA ASP A 50 -1.50 -0.71 -8.79
C ASP A 50 -1.08 -1.52 -7.56
N ASN A 51 -1.01 -0.87 -6.39
CA ASN A 51 -0.62 -1.50 -5.13
C ASN A 51 -1.74 -2.31 -4.45
N TYR A 52 -3.00 -2.20 -4.90
CA TYR A 52 -4.18 -2.63 -4.13
C TYR A 52 -4.85 -3.94 -4.60
N GLY A 53 -4.09 -4.85 -5.20
CA GLY A 53 -4.38 -6.26 -4.98
C GLY A 53 -5.34 -6.93 -5.95
N ASP A 54 -5.09 -6.81 -7.25
CA ASP A 54 -5.31 -7.99 -8.08
C ASP A 54 -4.17 -9.00 -7.83
N ASP A 55 -4.52 -10.22 -7.47
CA ASP A 55 -3.57 -11.33 -7.34
C ASP A 55 -3.18 -11.94 -8.69
N GLY A 56 -3.46 -11.25 -9.80
CA GLY A 56 -3.14 -11.64 -11.17
C GLY A 56 -4.00 -12.78 -11.71
N THR A 57 -3.41 -13.73 -12.44
CA THR A 57 -4.10 -14.93 -12.94
C THR A 57 -3.52 -16.23 -12.38
N ALA A 58 -2.40 -16.15 -11.64
CA ALA A 58 -1.70 -17.30 -11.09
C ALA A 58 -2.62 -18.17 -10.20
N ALA A 59 -2.39 -19.49 -10.21
CA ALA A 59 -3.07 -20.44 -9.34
C ALA A 59 -2.93 -20.04 -7.87
N ILE A 60 -3.93 -20.38 -7.04
CA ILE A 60 -3.82 -20.18 -5.59
C ILE A 60 -2.68 -21.10 -5.11
N SER A 61 -1.55 -20.50 -4.71
CA SER A 61 -0.41 -21.26 -4.24
C SER A 61 -0.63 -21.69 -2.79
N TYR A 62 -0.32 -22.95 -2.50
CA TYR A 62 -0.31 -23.52 -1.15
C TYR A 62 0.88 -22.90 -0.40
N ALA A 63 0.63 -21.92 0.46
CA ALA A 63 1.65 -21.51 1.42
C ALA A 63 1.81 -22.64 2.44
N ALA A 64 3.06 -23.02 2.75
CA ALA A 64 3.34 -23.85 3.93
C ALA A 64 2.72 -23.19 5.17
N ALA A 65 2.18 -23.99 6.09
CA ALA A 65 1.62 -23.51 7.34
C ALA A 65 2.61 -22.53 8.01
N LYS A 66 2.21 -21.27 8.11
CA LYS A 66 2.94 -20.26 8.86
C LYS A 66 1.99 -19.70 9.91
N ASP A 67 2.35 -19.90 11.17
CA ASP A 67 1.71 -19.33 12.35
C ASP A 67 0.30 -19.92 12.65
N SER A 68 -0.59 -19.12 13.25
CA SER A 68 -1.89 -19.56 13.78
C SER A 68 -3.03 -19.66 12.74
N PHE A 69 -2.79 -19.26 11.49
CA PHE A 69 -3.80 -19.33 10.44
C PHE A 69 -3.78 -20.74 9.80
N PRO A 70 -4.94 -21.41 9.64
CA PRO A 70 -4.97 -22.76 9.08
C PRO A 70 -4.44 -22.79 7.65
N SER A 71 -3.46 -23.67 7.40
CA SER A 71 -2.77 -23.74 6.11
C SER A 71 -3.62 -24.26 4.95
N TYR A 72 -4.73 -24.94 5.26
CA TYR A 72 -5.66 -25.41 4.24
C TYR A 72 -6.52 -24.27 3.68
N ILE A 73 -6.68 -23.17 4.40
CA ILE A 73 -7.47 -22.03 3.92
C ILE A 73 -6.61 -21.13 3.07
N LYS A 74 -7.10 -20.84 1.88
CA LYS A 74 -6.45 -19.97 0.92
C LYS A 74 -7.45 -19.01 0.36
N TRP A 75 -7.00 -17.82 0.04
CA TRP A 75 -7.86 -16.82 -0.55
C TRP A 75 -7.08 -15.85 -1.41
N ARG A 76 -7.78 -15.22 -2.35
CA ARG A 76 -7.25 -14.17 -3.20
C ARG A 76 -8.33 -13.19 -3.62
N ARG A 77 -7.95 -11.94 -3.85
CA ARG A 77 -8.79 -10.92 -4.46
C ARG A 77 -8.48 -10.85 -5.95
N ARG A 78 -9.54 -10.83 -6.76
CA ARG A 78 -9.48 -10.59 -8.20
C ARG A 78 -10.22 -9.30 -8.46
N ILE A 79 -9.46 -8.22 -8.63
CA ILE A 79 -10.01 -6.89 -8.90
C ILE A 79 -10.23 -6.77 -10.41
N THR A 80 -11.47 -6.55 -10.81
CA THR A 80 -11.87 -6.48 -12.23
C THR A 80 -12.10 -5.05 -12.70
N SER A 81 -12.32 -4.13 -11.78
CA SER A 81 -12.47 -2.70 -12.09
C SER A 81 -11.96 -1.86 -10.93
N ILE A 82 -11.29 -0.76 -11.28
CA ILE A 82 -10.85 0.26 -10.34
C ILE A 82 -11.32 1.60 -10.89
N THR A 83 -11.98 2.39 -10.06
CA THR A 83 -12.28 3.79 -10.37
C THR A 83 -11.66 4.68 -9.31
N GLN A 84 -11.16 5.83 -9.72
CA GLN A 84 -10.48 6.77 -8.83
C GLN A 84 -10.98 8.18 -9.09
N SER A 85 -11.16 8.93 -8.01
CA SER A 85 -11.41 10.36 -8.04
C SER A 85 -10.46 11.07 -7.07
N VAL A 86 -10.07 12.30 -7.44
CA VAL A 86 -9.26 13.18 -6.60
C VAL A 86 -9.98 14.51 -6.50
N ALA A 87 -10.32 14.92 -5.29
CA ALA A 87 -10.86 16.24 -5.00
C ALA A 87 -9.75 17.08 -4.35
N ILE A 88 -9.47 18.27 -4.88
CA ILE A 88 -8.45 19.18 -4.37
C ILE A 88 -9.12 20.42 -3.78
N SER A 89 -8.65 20.84 -2.61
CA SER A 89 -9.05 22.09 -1.97
C SER A 89 -7.81 22.87 -1.55
N TYR A 90 -7.91 24.19 -1.55
CA TYR A 90 -6.79 25.09 -1.31
C TYR A 90 -7.02 25.93 -0.05
N ASP A 91 -5.94 26.34 0.59
CA ASP A 91 -5.99 27.45 1.53
C ASP A 91 -6.19 28.79 0.81
N SER A 92 -6.58 29.82 1.54
CA SER A 92 -6.84 31.17 0.98
C SER A 92 -5.63 31.79 0.28
N ALA A 93 -4.41 31.38 0.64
CA ALA A 93 -3.16 31.88 0.08
C ALA A 93 -2.66 31.07 -1.13
N ASN A 94 -3.36 29.99 -1.51
CA ASN A 94 -2.94 29.04 -2.55
C ASN A 94 -1.48 28.55 -2.37
N SER A 95 -1.14 28.26 -1.11
CA SER A 95 0.18 27.83 -0.67
C SER A 95 0.16 26.41 -0.08
N VAL A 96 -1.03 25.96 0.31
CA VAL A 96 -1.30 24.62 0.85
C VAL A 96 -2.53 24.07 0.15
N ALA A 97 -2.47 22.81 -0.25
CA ALA A 97 -3.60 22.09 -0.80
C ALA A 97 -3.87 20.82 0.01
N LEU A 98 -5.14 20.45 0.11
CA LEU A 98 -5.61 19.19 0.65
C LEU A 98 -6.29 18.42 -0.49
N ALA A 99 -5.71 17.29 -0.84
CA ALA A 99 -6.29 16.35 -1.81
C ALA A 99 -6.94 15.16 -1.07
N THR A 100 -8.18 14.87 -1.41
CA THR A 100 -8.88 13.64 -1.00
C THR A 100 -8.92 12.69 -2.19
N ILE A 101 -8.26 11.55 -2.04
CA ILE A 101 -8.23 10.48 -3.04
C ILE A 101 -9.25 9.43 -2.61
N THR A 102 -10.23 9.17 -3.46
CA THR A 102 -11.20 8.08 -3.30
C THR A 102 -10.99 7.06 -4.40
N VAL A 103 -10.90 5.79 -4.02
CA VAL A 103 -10.72 4.68 -4.98
C VAL A 103 -11.78 3.62 -4.69
N ASP A 104 -12.54 3.23 -5.69
CA ASP A 104 -13.47 2.10 -5.62
C ASP A 104 -12.86 0.90 -6.34
N PHE A 105 -12.86 -0.24 -5.67
CA PHE A 105 -12.39 -1.52 -6.17
C PHE A 105 -13.58 -2.46 -6.30
N HIS A 106 -13.81 -2.98 -7.50
CA HIS A 106 -14.80 -4.00 -7.76
C HIS A 106 -14.13 -5.29 -8.20
N GLY A 107 -14.69 -6.41 -7.78
CA GLY A 107 -14.15 -7.71 -8.15
C GLY A 107 -14.79 -8.86 -7.41
N ARG A 108 -13.96 -9.84 -7.07
CA ARG A 108 -14.37 -11.01 -6.30
C ARG A 108 -13.27 -11.48 -5.35
N LEU A 109 -13.68 -11.90 -4.16
CA LEU A 109 -12.87 -12.75 -3.31
C LEU A 109 -13.07 -14.21 -3.74
N ILE A 110 -11.98 -14.93 -3.95
CA ILE A 110 -11.99 -16.37 -4.17
C ILE A 110 -11.38 -17.01 -2.94
N VAL A 111 -12.10 -17.93 -2.33
CA VAL A 111 -11.69 -18.65 -1.12
C VAL A 111 -11.75 -20.14 -1.39
N ASP A 112 -10.70 -20.83 -0.98
CA ASP A 112 -10.61 -22.27 -0.93
C ASP A 112 -10.42 -22.63 0.55
N ASN A 113 -11.46 -23.19 1.16
CA ASN A 113 -11.50 -23.52 2.59
C ASN A 113 -11.84 -24.98 2.85
N ASN A 114 -11.80 -25.82 1.81
CA ASN A 114 -11.89 -27.26 1.99
C ASN A 114 -10.50 -27.80 2.42
N ASN A 115 -10.51 -28.93 3.12
CA ASN A 115 -9.28 -29.61 3.53
C ASN A 115 -9.16 -30.94 2.78
N ASP A 116 -9.28 -30.90 1.46
CA ASP A 116 -9.46 -32.09 0.62
C ASP A 116 -8.26 -32.44 -0.26
N GLY A 117 -7.09 -31.85 -0.01
CA GLY A 117 -5.81 -32.34 -0.54
C GLY A 117 -5.63 -32.14 -2.04
N ASP A 118 -5.80 -30.89 -2.50
CA ASP A 118 -5.54 -30.35 -3.85
C ASP A 118 -6.75 -30.19 -4.78
N LEU A 119 -7.93 -30.67 -4.40
CA LEU A 119 -9.18 -30.41 -5.13
C LEU A 119 -9.74 -29.05 -4.70
N ALA A 120 -9.20 -27.96 -5.26
CA ALA A 120 -9.65 -26.61 -4.91
C ALA A 120 -11.16 -26.42 -5.24
N ASP A 121 -12.04 -26.57 -4.25
CA ASP A 121 -13.44 -26.14 -4.32
C ASP A 121 -13.47 -24.67 -3.89
N THR A 122 -13.80 -23.81 -4.86
CA THR A 122 -13.61 -22.37 -4.69
C THR A 122 -14.93 -21.67 -4.47
N LEU A 123 -15.08 -21.11 -3.28
CA LEU A 123 -16.13 -20.17 -2.96
C LEU A 123 -15.80 -18.81 -3.57
N VAL A 124 -16.76 -18.18 -4.22
CA VAL A 124 -16.59 -16.87 -4.86
C VAL A 124 -17.58 -15.88 -4.24
N ARG A 125 -17.05 -14.78 -3.72
CA ARG A 125 -17.84 -13.71 -3.09
C ARG A 125 -17.65 -12.41 -3.88
N PRO A 126 -18.72 -11.67 -4.21
CA PRO A 126 -18.56 -10.36 -4.82
C PRO A 126 -17.80 -9.44 -3.86
N LEU A 127 -16.91 -8.62 -4.42
CA LEU A 127 -16.11 -7.66 -3.68
C LEU A 127 -16.42 -6.26 -4.19
N HIS A 128 -16.76 -5.37 -3.26
CA HIS A 128 -16.80 -3.93 -3.48
C HIS A 128 -16.17 -3.25 -2.27
N ASP A 129 -14.96 -2.74 -2.46
CA ASP A 129 -14.20 -2.02 -1.44
C ASP A 129 -14.03 -0.55 -1.84
N ARG A 130 -14.07 0.36 -0.88
CA ARG A 130 -13.76 1.78 -1.07
C ARG A 130 -12.60 2.22 -0.21
N GLY A 131 -11.59 2.75 -0.87
CA GLY A 131 -10.40 3.35 -0.31
C GLY A 131 -10.49 4.86 -0.21
N ILE A 132 -10.08 5.45 0.91
CA ILE A 132 -9.98 6.89 1.11
C ILE A 132 -8.61 7.25 1.68
N ARG A 133 -7.95 8.25 1.10
CA ARG A 133 -6.69 8.83 1.56
C ARG A 133 -6.73 10.35 1.48
N TYR A 134 -6.11 11.01 2.46
CA TYR A 134 -5.92 12.45 2.46
C TYR A 134 -4.43 12.76 2.25
N VAL A 135 -4.13 13.73 1.39
CA VAL A 135 -2.76 14.16 1.08
C VAL A 135 -2.68 15.68 1.23
N ARG A 136 -1.74 16.14 2.05
CA ARG A 136 -1.44 17.56 2.20
C ARG A 136 -0.27 17.90 1.32
N LEU A 137 -0.43 18.91 0.49
CA LEU A 137 0.61 19.45 -0.37
C LEU A 137 0.95 20.87 0.07
N ARG A 138 2.20 21.26 -0.17
CA ARG A 138 2.70 22.62 0.08
C ARG A 138 3.44 23.11 -1.15
N LYS A 139 3.21 24.37 -1.51
CA LYS A 139 3.94 25.06 -2.56
C LYS A 139 5.29 25.55 -2.01
N VAL A 140 6.39 25.17 -2.67
CA VAL A 140 7.76 25.57 -2.32
C VAL A 140 8.38 26.22 -3.55
N GLY A 141 8.48 27.56 -3.54
CA GLY A 141 8.64 28.33 -4.78
C GLY A 141 7.42 28.12 -5.67
N ASP A 142 7.62 27.80 -6.94
CA ASP A 142 6.55 27.53 -7.90
C ASP A 142 6.21 26.03 -8.04
N ARG A 143 6.60 25.19 -7.07
CA ARG A 143 6.43 23.73 -7.15
C ARG A 143 5.62 23.18 -6.00
N TRP A 144 4.59 22.41 -6.31
CA TRP A 144 3.87 21.61 -5.33
C TRP A 144 4.70 20.40 -4.89
N ARG A 145 4.66 20.13 -3.59
CA ARG A 145 5.29 18.96 -2.97
C ARG A 145 4.35 18.33 -1.98
N ILE A 146 4.37 17.01 -1.89
CA ILE A 146 3.65 16.30 -0.82
C ILE A 146 4.35 16.59 0.50
N TRP A 147 3.58 17.07 1.47
CA TRP A 147 4.06 17.47 2.79
C TRP A 147 3.59 16.52 3.89
N GLY A 148 2.49 15.81 3.66
CA GLY A 148 2.01 14.76 4.53
C GLY A 148 0.92 13.94 3.86
N CYS A 149 0.64 12.77 4.42
CA CYS A 149 -0.50 11.97 4.01
C CYS A 149 -1.11 11.25 5.21
N SER A 150 -2.41 10.96 5.14
CA SER A 150 -3.02 9.96 5.98
C SER A 150 -2.58 8.58 5.47
N PRO A 151 -2.59 7.55 6.34
CA PRO A 151 -2.72 6.20 5.82
C PRO A 151 -4.04 6.07 5.03
N MET A 152 -4.10 5.11 4.11
CA MET A 152 -5.30 4.86 3.30
C MET A 152 -6.15 3.80 3.97
N GLU A 153 -7.43 4.11 4.11
CA GLU A 153 -8.40 3.18 4.66
C GLU A 153 -9.22 2.62 3.54
N VAL A 154 -9.22 1.30 3.40
CA VAL A 154 -10.08 0.58 2.47
C VAL A 154 -11.09 -0.20 3.28
N ALA A 155 -12.37 -0.07 2.97
CA ALA A 155 -13.44 -0.76 3.66
C ALA A 155 -14.42 -1.33 2.66
N THR A 156 -14.96 -2.51 2.96
CA THR A 156 -16.08 -3.05 2.20
C THR A 156 -17.28 -2.12 2.27
N VAL A 157 -17.93 -1.89 1.13
CA VAL A 157 -19.09 -1.00 1.02
C VAL A 157 -20.35 -1.78 1.43
N GLY A 158 -20.98 -1.35 2.52
CA GLY A 158 -22.27 -1.89 2.99
C GLY A 158 -22.29 -3.37 3.42
N PRO A 159 -21.27 -3.91 4.13
CA PRO A 159 -21.33 -5.27 4.67
C PRO A 159 -22.41 -5.38 5.75
N GLN A 160 -22.99 -6.57 5.93
CA GLN A 160 -23.93 -6.84 7.02
C GLN A 160 -23.23 -6.86 8.38
N ASN A 161 -22.05 -7.47 8.46
CA ASN A 161 -21.16 -7.44 9.62
C ASN A 161 -19.83 -6.77 9.26
N ALA A 162 -19.72 -5.47 9.58
CA ALA A 162 -18.53 -4.69 9.28
C ALA A 162 -17.32 -5.08 10.15
N VAL A 163 -16.15 -5.23 9.51
CA VAL A 163 -14.86 -5.31 10.18
C VAL A 163 -14.34 -3.90 10.48
N PHE A 164 -13.77 -3.72 11.67
CA PHE A 164 -13.08 -2.48 12.05
C PHE A 164 -11.66 -2.79 12.52
N ILE A 165 -10.73 -1.92 12.15
CA ILE A 165 -9.41 -1.84 12.78
C ILE A 165 -9.46 -0.63 13.71
N ASP A 166 -9.33 -0.86 15.02
CA ASP A 166 -9.36 0.21 16.01
C ASP A 166 -7.99 0.87 16.13
N SER A 167 -6.92 0.08 16.07
CA SER A 167 -5.57 0.62 16.04
C SER A 167 -4.54 -0.34 15.48
N VAL A 168 -3.44 0.23 14.99
CA VAL A 168 -2.23 -0.49 14.62
C VAL A 168 -1.04 0.18 15.29
N ARG A 169 -0.32 -0.58 16.12
CA ARG A 169 0.97 -0.17 16.67
C ARG A 169 2.07 -0.74 15.79
N VAL A 170 2.99 0.12 15.39
CA VAL A 170 4.24 -0.23 14.72
C VAL A 170 5.36 -0.04 15.74
N ALA A 171 6.06 -1.10 16.10
CA ALA A 171 7.25 -1.04 16.94
C ALA A 171 8.48 -1.44 16.10
N GLY A 172 9.53 -0.64 16.12
CA GLY A 172 10.74 -0.88 15.33
C GLY A 172 11.91 -0.05 15.81
N VAL A 173 13.01 -0.07 15.04
CA VAL A 173 14.23 0.69 15.36
C VAL A 173 14.36 1.88 14.41
N TYR A 174 14.74 3.03 14.96
CA TYR A 174 15.09 4.24 14.23
C TYR A 174 16.24 4.96 14.93
N ASP A 175 17.30 5.25 14.17
CA ASP A 175 18.52 5.89 14.68
C ASP A 175 19.10 5.10 15.88
N GLY A 176 19.09 3.76 15.75
CA GLY A 176 19.55 2.85 16.79
C GLY A 176 18.67 2.77 18.05
N GLN A 177 17.52 3.45 18.08
CA GLN A 177 16.61 3.47 19.23
C GLN A 177 15.29 2.76 18.91
N ASN A 178 14.75 2.04 19.90
CA ASN A 178 13.39 1.51 19.80
C ASN A 178 12.38 2.65 19.78
N ARG A 179 11.47 2.61 18.81
CA ARG A 179 10.41 3.59 18.61
C ARG A 179 9.10 2.88 18.39
N GLU A 180 8.03 3.57 18.77
CA GLU A 180 6.67 3.11 18.53
C GLU A 180 5.84 4.20 17.85
N TRP A 181 5.02 3.79 16.90
CA TRP A 181 4.04 4.64 16.24
C TRP A 181 2.67 3.97 16.37
N LEU A 182 1.69 4.72 16.87
CA LEU A 182 0.32 4.26 16.98
C LEU A 182 -0.56 4.94 15.93
N PHE A 183 -1.16 4.14 15.06
CA PHE A 183 -2.27 4.54 14.20
C PHE A 183 -3.57 4.20 14.91
N ASN A 184 -4.44 5.18 15.14
CA ASN A 184 -5.71 4.99 15.85
C ASN A 184 -6.86 5.33 14.90
N GLY A 185 -7.90 4.50 14.91
CA GLY A 185 -9.05 4.58 14.01
C GLY A 185 -9.82 5.89 14.15
N SER A 186 -9.90 6.44 15.37
CA SER A 186 -10.55 7.72 15.66
C SER A 186 -9.91 8.91 14.95
N VAL A 187 -8.66 8.77 14.51
CA VAL A 187 -7.86 9.80 13.85
C VAL A 187 -7.19 9.29 12.58
N PHE A 188 -7.69 8.19 12.01
CA PHE A 188 -7.02 7.54 10.88
C PHE A 188 -7.05 8.41 9.61
N ASN A 189 -8.08 9.24 9.47
CA ASN A 189 -8.18 10.26 8.43
C ASN A 189 -7.26 11.47 8.66
N GLN A 190 -6.59 11.59 9.82
CA GLN A 190 -5.68 12.69 10.07
C GLN A 190 -4.39 12.52 9.27
N ILE A 191 -3.99 13.60 8.64
CA ILE A 191 -2.75 13.64 7.86
C ILE A 191 -1.57 13.61 8.80
N ARG A 192 -0.70 12.61 8.61
CA ARG A 192 0.62 12.62 9.21
C ARG A 192 1.53 13.45 8.33
N LEU A 193 2.02 14.54 8.92
CA LEU A 193 3.15 15.25 8.36
C LEU A 193 4.35 14.30 8.30
N ARG A 194 5.24 14.60 7.39
CA ARG A 194 6.42 13.78 7.11
C ARG A 194 7.23 13.42 8.36
N GLU A 195 7.42 14.38 9.26
CA GLU A 195 8.14 14.22 10.54
C GLU A 195 7.44 13.25 11.50
N ASN A 196 6.15 12.96 11.28
CA ASN A 196 5.33 12.08 12.10
C ASN A 196 5.03 10.73 11.44
N MET A 197 5.60 10.47 10.25
CA MET A 197 5.54 9.16 9.62
C MET A 197 6.46 8.18 10.34
N PRO A 198 6.16 6.87 10.35
CA PRO A 198 7.11 5.88 10.82
C PRO A 198 8.41 5.96 10.01
N LEU A 199 9.52 6.23 10.69
CA LEU A 199 10.86 6.13 10.12
C LEU A 199 11.51 4.89 10.71
N LEU A 200 12.11 4.06 9.88
CA LEU A 200 12.66 2.79 10.30
C LEU A 200 14.05 2.60 9.71
N ASP A 201 14.96 2.08 10.51
CA ASP A 201 16.29 1.71 10.07
C ASP A 201 16.19 0.48 9.17
N GLU A 202 17.00 0.45 8.11
CA GLU A 202 17.15 -0.76 7.31
C GLU A 202 17.65 -1.95 8.15
N ASN A 203 17.32 -3.17 7.71
CA ASN A 203 17.64 -4.42 8.42
C ASN A 203 17.08 -4.54 9.84
N SER A 204 16.33 -3.55 10.32
CA SER A 204 15.66 -3.64 11.61
C SER A 204 14.44 -4.56 11.53
N SER A 205 14.16 -5.20 12.67
CA SER A 205 12.92 -5.94 12.88
C SER A 205 11.81 -4.95 13.22
N VAL A 206 10.65 -5.16 12.62
CA VAL A 206 9.45 -4.36 12.86
C VAL A 206 8.33 -5.29 13.28
N THR A 207 7.66 -4.94 14.36
CA THR A 207 6.49 -5.66 14.87
C THR A 207 5.25 -4.80 14.71
N LEU A 208 4.24 -5.34 14.03
CA LEU A 208 2.88 -4.81 14.02
C LEU A 208 2.08 -5.49 15.11
N THR A 209 1.31 -4.70 15.86
CA THR A 209 0.19 -5.17 16.67
C THR A 209 -1.08 -4.51 16.16
N VAL A 210 -2.10 -5.31 15.87
CA VAL A 210 -3.38 -4.86 15.33
C VAL A 210 -4.45 -5.17 16.37
N TRP A 211 -5.25 -4.17 16.70
CA TRP A 211 -6.49 -4.32 17.47
C TRP A 211 -7.65 -4.04 16.54
N GLY A 212 -8.57 -5.00 16.45
CA GLY A 212 -9.79 -4.86 15.67
C GLY A 212 -11.03 -5.16 16.49
N ARG A 213 -12.16 -5.10 15.81
CA ARG A 213 -13.48 -5.51 16.31
C ARG A 213 -14.41 -5.73 15.14
N LEU A 214 -15.59 -6.27 15.44
CA LEU A 214 -16.66 -6.48 14.48
C LEU A 214 -17.89 -5.67 14.89
N GLN A 215 -18.81 -5.47 13.94
CA GLN A 215 -20.14 -4.97 14.25
C GLN A 215 -20.93 -5.99 15.08
N ASP A 216 -20.89 -7.26 14.66
CA ASP A 216 -21.40 -8.40 15.42
C ASP A 216 -20.22 -9.25 15.94
N PRO A 217 -19.97 -9.28 17.27
CA PRO A 217 -18.85 -10.00 17.88
C PRO A 217 -19.05 -11.52 17.94
N ALA A 218 -20.18 -12.07 17.49
CA ALA A 218 -20.41 -13.51 17.44
C ALA A 218 -19.55 -14.22 16.36
N ASP A 219 -19.09 -13.49 15.34
CA ASP A 219 -18.14 -14.00 14.34
C ASP A 219 -16.69 -13.79 14.82
N SER A 220 -15.72 -14.07 13.97
CA SER A 220 -14.29 -13.88 14.20
C SER A 220 -13.67 -12.94 13.18
N MET A 221 -12.43 -12.54 13.44
CA MET A 221 -11.64 -11.73 12.52
C MET A 221 -10.30 -12.43 12.31
N TRP A 222 -9.71 -12.22 11.13
CA TRP A 222 -8.33 -12.60 10.83
C TRP A 222 -7.59 -11.41 10.25
N ALA A 223 -6.31 -11.28 10.59
CA ALA A 223 -5.47 -10.19 10.10
C ALA A 223 -4.32 -10.72 9.24
N PHE A 224 -4.04 -10.02 8.13
CA PHE A 224 -2.99 -10.35 7.18
C PHE A 224 -2.10 -9.13 6.91
N LEU A 225 -0.80 -9.37 6.76
CA LEU A 225 0.18 -8.37 6.37
C LEU A 225 0.37 -8.45 4.87
N HIS A 226 0.07 -7.36 4.19
CA HIS A 226 0.30 -7.16 2.78
C HIS A 226 1.51 -6.26 2.60
N ARG A 227 2.54 -6.76 1.93
CA ARG A 227 3.74 -5.97 1.59
C ARG A 227 4.28 -6.38 0.23
N ARG A 228 4.90 -5.45 -0.47
CA ARG A 228 5.63 -5.77 -1.71
C ARG A 228 7.06 -6.08 -1.35
N VAL A 229 7.52 -7.26 -1.72
CA VAL A 229 8.93 -7.65 -1.62
C VAL A 229 9.55 -7.35 -2.99
N PRO A 230 10.46 -6.37 -3.10
CA PRO A 230 11.10 -6.10 -4.38
C PRO A 230 11.94 -7.32 -4.80
N GLN A 231 11.85 -7.71 -6.07
CA GLN A 231 12.65 -8.82 -6.62
C GLN A 231 13.82 -8.27 -7.45
N ILE A 232 15.01 -8.86 -7.33
CA ILE A 232 16.16 -8.51 -8.17
C ILE A 232 15.83 -8.92 -9.62
N GLY A 233 15.81 -7.96 -10.54
CA GLY A 233 15.56 -8.20 -11.96
C GLY A 233 14.10 -8.53 -12.33
N GLY A 234 13.15 -8.33 -11.42
CA GLY A 234 11.74 -8.66 -11.63
C GLY A 234 10.78 -7.61 -11.06
N LEU A 235 9.48 -7.81 -11.32
CA LEU A 235 8.43 -7.02 -10.69
C LEU A 235 8.35 -7.35 -9.20
N PRO A 236 8.06 -6.37 -8.32
CA PRO A 236 7.85 -6.64 -6.90
C PRO A 236 6.79 -7.71 -6.68
N TYR A 237 7.10 -8.70 -5.86
CA TYR A 237 6.17 -9.77 -5.53
C TYR A 237 5.25 -9.34 -4.38
N PRO A 238 3.91 -9.44 -4.53
CA PRO A 238 2.99 -9.19 -3.44
C PRO A 238 3.08 -10.34 -2.44
N LEU A 239 3.55 -10.04 -1.23
CA LEU A 239 3.60 -10.99 -0.14
C LEU A 239 2.42 -10.75 0.81
N ARG A 240 1.76 -11.85 1.18
CA ARG A 240 0.71 -11.88 2.18
C ARG A 240 1.07 -12.87 3.24
N GLU A 241 1.05 -12.43 4.49
CA GLU A 241 1.41 -13.27 5.61
C GLU A 241 0.33 -13.14 6.67
N PRO A 242 -0.24 -14.25 7.17
CA PRO A 242 -1.15 -14.17 8.29
C PRO A 242 -0.41 -13.62 9.52
N PHE A 243 -1.13 -12.86 10.33
CA PHE A 243 -0.68 -12.49 11.66
C PHE A 243 -0.85 -13.68 12.62
N PHE A 244 -0.03 -13.70 13.67
CA PHE A 244 -0.26 -14.52 14.84
C PHE A 244 -1.41 -13.94 15.67
N ARG A 245 -2.43 -14.74 15.96
CA ARG A 245 -3.59 -14.33 16.77
C ARG A 245 -3.27 -14.47 18.26
N THR A 246 -3.14 -13.35 18.96
CA THR A 246 -2.86 -13.34 20.41
C THR A 246 -4.13 -13.36 21.25
N SER A 247 -5.25 -12.86 20.71
CA SER A 247 -6.59 -12.99 21.29
C SER A 247 -7.66 -12.90 20.20
N THR A 248 -8.94 -12.89 20.57
CA THR A 248 -10.05 -12.86 19.61
C THR A 248 -9.91 -11.77 18.55
N PHE A 249 -9.48 -10.57 18.94
CA PHE A 249 -9.33 -9.42 18.03
C PHE A 249 -7.97 -8.72 18.12
N VAL A 250 -6.95 -9.41 18.62
CA VAL A 250 -5.58 -8.87 18.68
C VAL A 250 -4.63 -9.79 17.93
N PHE A 251 -3.84 -9.18 17.05
CA PHE A 251 -2.97 -9.89 16.12
C PHE A 251 -1.58 -9.26 16.10
N THR A 252 -0.54 -10.08 15.98
CA THR A 252 0.84 -9.61 15.88
C THR A 252 1.59 -10.22 14.70
N LYS A 253 2.41 -9.42 14.02
CA LYS A 253 3.33 -9.91 12.99
C LYS A 253 4.65 -9.18 13.07
N THR A 254 5.74 -9.93 12.95
CA THR A 254 7.09 -9.36 12.88
C THR A 254 7.70 -9.66 11.52
N TRP A 255 8.40 -8.69 10.95
CA TRP A 255 9.20 -8.88 9.75
C TRP A 255 10.46 -8.01 9.81
N THR A 256 11.47 -8.39 9.03
CA THR A 256 12.68 -7.59 8.87
C THR A 256 12.56 -6.71 7.63
N ILE A 257 12.93 -5.43 7.77
CA ILE A 257 13.05 -4.53 6.62
C ILE A 257 14.26 -4.94 5.79
N ALA A 258 14.02 -5.57 4.64
CA ALA A 258 15.09 -5.98 3.75
C ALA A 258 15.86 -4.75 3.20
N SER A 259 17.18 -4.74 3.36
CA SER A 259 18.08 -3.69 2.84
C SER A 259 18.49 -3.88 1.38
N ASP A 260 18.40 -5.11 0.88
CA ASP A 260 19.01 -5.61 -0.36
C ASP A 260 18.37 -5.06 -1.63
N ASN A 261 17.26 -4.31 -1.53
CA ASN A 261 16.54 -3.85 -2.71
C ASN A 261 15.96 -2.42 -2.55
N ILE A 262 16.71 -1.56 -1.85
CA ILE A 262 16.42 -0.13 -1.72
C ILE A 262 17.39 0.68 -2.60
N THR A 263 17.02 0.88 -3.88
CA THR A 263 17.84 1.58 -4.88
C THR A 263 18.03 3.07 -4.57
N PHE A 264 16.99 3.72 -4.05
CA PHE A 264 17.01 5.14 -3.72
C PHE A 264 16.66 5.31 -2.25
N ARG A 265 17.50 6.05 -1.52
CA ARG A 265 17.33 6.31 -0.09
C ARG A 265 17.28 7.81 0.19
N PRO A 266 16.52 8.26 1.20
CA PRO A 266 15.52 7.51 1.98
C PRO A 266 14.38 6.99 1.09
N ALA A 267 13.80 5.83 1.44
CA ALA A 267 12.78 5.17 0.63
C ALA A 267 11.41 5.19 1.29
N LEU A 268 10.41 5.72 0.58
CA LEU A 268 9.02 5.53 0.95
C LEU A 268 8.58 4.10 0.60
N ARG A 269 8.02 3.41 1.59
CA ARG A 269 7.46 2.07 1.46
C ARG A 269 6.03 2.05 2.01
N HIS A 270 5.31 1.00 1.65
CA HIS A 270 3.94 0.77 2.11
C HIS A 270 3.82 -0.64 2.66
N ALA A 271 3.18 -0.74 3.81
CA ALA A 271 2.67 -1.99 4.36
C ALA A 271 1.17 -1.82 4.58
N CYS A 272 0.42 -2.91 4.42
CA CYS A 272 -1.01 -2.90 4.60
C CYS A 272 -1.41 -3.98 5.60
N VAL A 273 -2.23 -3.60 6.58
CA VAL A 273 -2.92 -4.54 7.47
C VAL A 273 -4.29 -4.78 6.88
N ASP A 274 -4.66 -6.04 6.70
CA ASP A 274 -5.95 -6.45 6.17
C ASP A 274 -6.69 -7.30 7.18
N GLY A 275 -7.74 -6.75 7.75
CA GLY A 275 -8.68 -7.44 8.61
C GLY A 275 -9.82 -8.00 7.79
N ILE A 276 -10.03 -9.32 7.83
CA ILE A 276 -11.10 -10.02 7.11
C ILE A 276 -12.00 -10.72 8.12
N LEU A 277 -13.31 -10.68 7.88
CA LEU A 277 -14.31 -11.38 8.67
C LEU A 277 -14.08 -12.91 8.61
N GLY A 278 -14.36 -13.60 9.72
CA GLY A 278 -14.23 -15.04 9.84
C GLY A 278 -15.13 -15.78 8.88
N SER A 279 -16.44 -15.53 8.90
CA SER A 279 -17.37 -16.14 7.93
C SER A 279 -16.99 -15.87 6.46
N THR A 280 -16.37 -14.73 6.14
CA THR A 280 -15.81 -14.48 4.79
C THR A 280 -14.74 -15.50 4.38
N LEU A 281 -14.01 -16.11 5.31
CA LEU A 281 -12.96 -17.10 5.04
C LEU A 281 -13.42 -18.54 5.31
N TYR A 282 -14.24 -18.76 6.33
CA TYR A 282 -14.61 -20.10 6.83
C TYR A 282 -16.05 -20.49 6.52
N GLY A 283 -16.89 -19.53 6.11
CA GLY A 283 -18.28 -19.77 5.80
C GLY A 283 -18.47 -20.49 4.47
N ASP A 284 -19.72 -20.87 4.23
CA ASP A 284 -20.16 -21.54 3.01
C ASP A 284 -20.39 -20.54 1.84
N SER A 285 -21.08 -20.99 0.80
CA SER A 285 -21.42 -20.20 -0.39
C SER A 285 -22.37 -19.02 -0.12
N THR A 286 -23.01 -18.97 1.06
CA THR A 286 -23.90 -17.89 1.45
C THR A 286 -23.21 -16.78 2.24
N ALA A 287 -21.98 -17.03 2.72
CA ALA A 287 -21.24 -16.07 3.52
C ALA A 287 -20.84 -14.82 2.71
N GLU A 288 -21.01 -13.65 3.31
CA GLU A 288 -20.65 -12.38 2.69
C GLU A 288 -19.14 -12.11 2.70
N TYR A 289 -18.72 -11.16 1.87
CA TYR A 289 -17.39 -10.55 1.96
C TYR A 289 -17.44 -9.33 2.86
N SER A 290 -16.55 -9.25 3.85
CA SER A 290 -16.35 -8.06 4.69
C SER A 290 -14.89 -7.96 5.11
N ALA A 291 -14.26 -6.82 4.81
CA ALA A 291 -12.89 -6.53 5.17
C ALA A 291 -12.65 -5.04 5.48
N ARG A 292 -11.56 -4.77 6.19
CA ARG A 292 -11.01 -3.45 6.46
C ARG A 292 -9.50 -3.51 6.28
N LEU A 293 -8.96 -2.65 5.42
CA LEU A 293 -7.53 -2.57 5.17
C LEU A 293 -6.99 -1.19 5.52
N TRP A 294 -5.87 -1.16 6.21
CA TRP A 294 -5.11 0.06 6.51
C TRP A 294 -3.76 0.02 5.82
N THR A 295 -3.57 0.87 4.81
CA THR A 295 -2.29 1.02 4.12
C THR A 295 -1.49 2.13 4.75
N MET A 296 -0.44 1.74 5.48
CA MET A 296 0.41 2.64 6.24
C MET A 296 1.71 2.91 5.46
N PRO A 297 1.98 4.18 5.12
CA PRO A 297 3.28 4.56 4.60
C PRO A 297 4.32 4.55 5.73
N TYR A 298 5.55 4.19 5.39
CA TYR A 298 6.71 4.30 6.26
C TYR A 298 7.95 4.65 5.44
N ILE A 299 8.93 5.28 6.08
CA ILE A 299 10.19 5.68 5.45
C ILE A 299 11.29 4.76 5.97
N VAL A 300 12.04 4.16 5.05
CA VAL A 300 13.26 3.41 5.38
C VAL A 300 14.47 4.29 5.12
N LYS A 301 15.39 4.34 6.08
CA LYS A 301 16.65 5.07 5.94
C LYS A 301 17.85 4.27 6.44
N ALA A 302 19.03 4.62 5.94
CA ALA A 302 20.29 4.34 6.60
C ALA A 302 20.63 5.47 7.60
N ALA A 303 21.56 5.20 8.51
CA ALA A 303 21.99 6.16 9.53
C ALA A 303 22.49 7.49 8.93
N ALA A 304 23.16 7.45 7.78
CA ALA A 304 23.72 8.62 7.11
C ALA A 304 22.73 9.39 6.22
N ASP A 305 21.53 8.85 5.98
CA ASP A 305 20.56 9.48 5.08
C ASP A 305 19.90 10.67 5.74
N THR A 306 19.80 11.77 4.99
CA THR A 306 19.00 12.92 5.36
C THR A 306 17.64 12.85 4.72
N LEU A 307 16.62 13.25 5.48
CA LEU A 307 15.33 13.55 4.92
C LEU A 307 15.48 14.85 4.08
N PRO A 308 15.18 14.85 2.76
CA PRO A 308 15.21 16.05 1.90
C PRO A 308 14.28 17.21 2.32
#